data_AF-A0A1E7XGB5-F1
#
_entry.id   AF-A0A1E7XGB5-F1
#
_cell.length_a   1.000
_cell.length_b   1.000
_cell.length_c   1.000
_cell.angle_alpha   90.00
_cell.angle_beta   90.00
_cell.angle_gamma   90.00
#
_symmetry.space_group_name_H-M   'P 1'
#
loop_
_entity.id
_entity.type
_entity.pdbx_description
1 polymer ?
#
loop_
_entity_poly.entity_id
_entity_poly.type
_entity_poly.pdbx_seq_one_letter_code
_entity_poly.pdbx_strand_id
1 'polypeptide(L)'
;MKFNWKYATLNNAPIIVVFIAYFLLLQFGIDPLWLILVTVVVWVPWYMYINWKVYKYSPDKDSHEGHRNRASFLIGIIIVVAYVLIAFALKIQNNPLAWIVLIMLINFDRDGFSPYKEAK
;
A
#
# COMPACT_ATOMS: atom_id res chain seq x y z
N MET A 1 -16.23 -6.93 9.87
CA MET A 1 -15.45 -6.65 8.65
C MET A 1 -14.35 -7.70 8.53
N LYS A 2 -14.21 -8.40 7.39
CA LYS A 2 -13.15 -9.39 7.19
C LYS A 2 -11.97 -8.76 6.45
N PHE A 3 -10.75 -9.07 6.87
CA PHE A 3 -9.55 -8.60 6.19
C PHE A 3 -9.35 -9.35 4.86
N ASN A 4 -9.19 -8.62 3.77
CA ASN A 4 -8.96 -9.21 2.45
C ASN A 4 -7.48 -9.20 2.08
N TRP A 5 -6.77 -10.25 2.51
CA TRP A 5 -5.34 -10.44 2.24
C TRP A 5 -4.99 -10.40 0.75
N LYS A 6 -5.85 -10.93 -0.12
CA LYS A 6 -5.59 -10.98 -1.57
C LYS A 6 -5.57 -9.58 -2.17
N TYR A 7 -6.53 -8.74 -1.81
CA TYR A 7 -6.61 -7.36 -2.27
C TYR A 7 -5.49 -6.49 -1.69
N ALA A 8 -5.27 -6.58 -0.37
CA ALA A 8 -4.19 -5.86 0.30
C ALA A 8 -2.84 -6.13 -0.37
N THR A 9 -2.53 -7.41 -0.62
CA THR A 9 -1.29 -7.82 -1.27
C THR A 9 -1.23 -7.32 -2.71
N LEU A 10 -2.33 -7.46 -3.46
CA LEU A 10 -2.37 -7.09 -4.88
C LEU A 10 -2.17 -5.58 -5.09
N ASN A 11 -2.81 -4.72 -4.30
CA ASN A 11 -2.66 -3.27 -4.43
C ASN A 11 -1.30 -2.76 -3.93
N ASN A 12 -0.68 -3.48 -3.00
CA ASN A 12 0.59 -3.07 -2.43
C ASN A 12 1.80 -3.76 -3.07
N ALA A 13 1.62 -4.77 -3.91
CA ALA A 13 2.72 -5.45 -4.61
C ALA A 13 3.72 -4.51 -5.33
N PRO A 14 3.32 -3.39 -5.96
CA PRO A 14 4.24 -2.42 -6.54
C PRO A 14 5.25 -1.86 -5.55
N ILE A 15 4.88 -1.78 -4.27
CA ILE A 15 5.73 -1.22 -3.22
C ILE A 15 6.97 -2.08 -2.99
N ILE A 16 6.87 -3.39 -3.19
CA ILE A 16 8.00 -4.32 -3.09
C ILE A 16 8.99 -4.04 -4.21
N VAL A 17 8.50 -3.79 -5.43
CA VAL A 17 9.34 -3.45 -6.58
C VAL A 17 10.05 -2.11 -6.37
N VAL A 18 9.34 -1.10 -5.86
CA VAL A 18 9.92 0.20 -5.49
C VAL A 18 10.97 0.05 -4.38
N PHE A 19 10.73 -0.80 -3.38
CA PHE A 19 11.68 -1.06 -2.30
C PHE A 19 12.96 -1.72 -2.78
N ILE A 20 12.85 -2.73 -3.65
CA ILE A 20 14.02 -3.38 -4.26
C ILE A 20 14.81 -2.35 -5.09
N ALA A 21 14.11 -1.53 -5.89
CA ALA A 21 14.76 -0.50 -6.68
C ALA A 21 15.49 0.53 -5.82
N TYR A 22 14.95 0.93 -4.66
CA TYR A 22 15.64 1.81 -3.72
C TYR A 22 17.00 1.26 -3.28
N PHE A 23 17.07 -0.02 -2.88
CA PHE A 23 18.36 -0.62 -2.52
C PHE A 23 19.32 -0.72 -3.69
N LEU A 24 18.84 -1.01 -4.90
CA LEU A 24 19.68 -1.02 -6.09
C LEU A 24 20.26 0.37 -6.36
N LEU A 25 19.44 1.43 -6.28
CA LEU A 25 19.92 2.81 -6.47
C LEU A 25 21.03 3.15 -5.46
N LEU A 26 20.84 2.84 -4.18
CA LEU A 26 21.88 3.03 -3.16
C LEU A 26 23.14 2.23 -3.45
N GLN A 27 22.99 0.95 -3.81
CA GLN A 27 24.11 0.05 -4.09
C GLN A 27 24.97 0.54 -5.26
N PHE A 28 24.35 1.19 -6.25
CA PHE A 28 25.03 1.75 -7.41
C PHE A 28 25.40 3.23 -7.26
N GLY A 29 25.16 3.85 -6.09
CA GLY A 29 25.44 5.27 -5.86
C GLY A 29 24.59 6.21 -6.73
N ILE A 30 23.45 5.75 -7.22
CA ILE A 30 22.52 6.53 -8.02
C ILE A 30 21.65 7.37 -7.09
N ASP A 31 21.38 8.61 -7.49
CA ASP A 31 20.52 9.52 -6.73
C ASP A 31 19.14 8.89 -6.44
N PRO A 32 18.73 8.80 -5.15
CA PRO A 32 17.41 8.30 -4.77
C PRO A 32 16.23 9.07 -5.38
N LEU A 33 16.44 10.28 -5.93
CA LEU A 33 15.42 11.03 -6.66
C LEU A 33 14.83 10.22 -7.82
N TRP A 34 15.63 9.36 -8.46
CA TRP A 34 15.17 8.47 -9.55
C TRP A 34 14.11 7.47 -9.11
N LEU A 35 13.93 7.26 -7.80
CA LEU A 35 12.86 6.43 -7.24
C LEU A 35 11.47 6.97 -7.60
N ILE A 36 11.32 8.28 -7.80
CA ILE A 36 10.05 8.89 -8.25
C ILE A 36 9.67 8.33 -9.62
N LEU A 37 10.62 8.28 -10.55
CA LEU A 37 10.41 7.74 -11.90
C LEU A 37 10.08 6.25 -11.83
N VAL A 38 10.84 5.47 -11.04
CA VAL A 38 10.56 4.04 -10.83
C VAL A 38 9.14 3.84 -10.28
N THR A 39 8.75 4.65 -9.30
CA THR A 39 7.42 4.57 -8.69
C THR A 39 6.33 4.79 -9.74
N VAL A 40 6.45 5.84 -10.56
CA VAL A 40 5.48 6.11 -11.62
C VAL A 40 5.43 4.96 -12.65
N VAL A 41 6.59 4.50 -13.12
CA VAL A 41 6.71 3.44 -14.14
C VAL A 41 6.20 2.09 -13.64
N VAL A 42 6.29 1.81 -12.34
CA VAL A 42 5.77 0.56 -11.77
C VAL A 42 4.28 0.69 -11.42
N TRP A 43 3.88 1.77 -10.76
CA TRP A 43 2.50 1.95 -10.29
C TRP A 43 1.52 2.11 -11.44
N VAL A 44 1.81 2.97 -12.43
CA VAL A 44 0.84 3.28 -13.50
C VAL A 44 0.46 2.02 -14.29
N PRO A 45 1.40 1.23 -14.84
CA PRO A 45 1.04 0.00 -15.56
C PRO A 45 0.38 -1.04 -14.67
N TRP A 46 0.79 -1.11 -13.40
CA TRP A 46 0.19 -2.05 -12.44
C TRP A 46 -1.28 -1.74 -12.18
N TYR A 47 -1.63 -0.48 -11.91
CA TYR A 47 -3.02 -0.06 -11.73
C TYR A 47 -3.84 -0.22 -13.01
N MET A 48 -3.26 0.05 -14.18
CA MET A 48 -3.91 -0.23 -15.46
C MET A 48 -4.20 -1.72 -15.64
N TYR A 49 -3.23 -2.58 -15.31
CA TYR A 49 -3.38 -4.04 -15.37
C TYR A 49 -4.46 -4.54 -14.41
N ILE A 50 -4.43 -4.12 -13.14
CA ILE A 50 -5.43 -4.54 -12.14
C ILE A 50 -6.83 -4.10 -12.57
N ASN A 51 -7.00 -2.84 -12.97
CA ASN A 51 -8.31 -2.34 -13.40
C ASN A 51 -8.84 -3.12 -14.61
N TRP A 52 -7.99 -3.38 -15.60
CA TRP A 52 -8.42 -4.01 -16.85
C TRP A 52 -8.60 -5.54 -16.76
N LYS A 53 -7.79 -6.23 -15.96
CA LYS A 53 -7.74 -7.71 -15.92
C LYS A 53 -8.26 -8.32 -14.64
N VAL A 54 -8.24 -7.59 -13.52
CA VAL A 54 -8.71 -8.12 -12.24
C VAL A 54 -10.10 -7.58 -11.92
N TYR A 55 -10.29 -6.27 -11.85
CA TYR A 55 -11.58 -5.69 -11.47
C TYR A 55 -12.63 -5.81 -12.58
N LYS A 56 -12.24 -5.75 -13.85
CA LYS A 56 -13.17 -6.01 -14.97
C LYS A 56 -13.83 -7.39 -14.92
N TYR A 57 -13.15 -8.40 -14.38
CA TYR A 57 -13.61 -9.80 -14.32
C TYR A 57 -14.00 -10.24 -12.90
N SER A 58 -13.80 -9.38 -11.90
CA SER A 58 -14.21 -9.56 -10.51
C SER A 58 -14.57 -8.20 -9.92
N PRO A 59 -15.68 -7.58 -10.35
CA PRO A 59 -16.09 -6.24 -9.91
C PRO A 59 -16.46 -6.17 -8.42
N ASP A 60 -16.69 -7.33 -7.79
CA ASP A 60 -16.81 -7.51 -6.33
C ASP A 60 -15.53 -7.12 -5.57
N LYS A 61 -14.37 -7.17 -6.24
CA LYS A 61 -13.07 -6.81 -5.66
C LYS A 61 -12.71 -5.34 -5.86
N ASP A 62 -13.54 -4.57 -6.57
CA ASP A 62 -13.33 -3.14 -6.75
C ASP A 62 -13.85 -2.36 -5.54
N SER A 63 -12.93 -1.77 -4.78
CA SER A 63 -13.27 -0.93 -3.62
C SER A 63 -13.31 0.57 -3.94
N HIS A 64 -13.13 0.99 -5.20
CA HIS A 64 -13.07 2.41 -5.58
C HIS A 64 -14.44 3.03 -5.86
N GLU A 65 -15.48 2.23 -6.10
CA GLU A 65 -16.87 2.71 -6.30
C GLU A 65 -17.72 2.73 -5.02
N GLY A 66 -17.21 2.22 -3.89
CA GLY A 66 -17.92 2.21 -2.61
C GLY A 66 -17.59 3.43 -1.77
N HIS A 67 -18.60 4.20 -1.34
CA HIS A 67 -18.44 5.20 -0.28
C HIS A 67 -17.69 4.56 0.90
N ARG A 68 -16.47 5.03 1.18
CA ARG A 68 -15.66 4.53 2.30
C ARG A 68 -16.48 4.61 3.58
N ASN A 69 -16.81 3.45 4.15
CA ASN A 69 -17.56 3.39 5.39
C ASN A 69 -16.74 4.04 6.51
N ARG A 70 -17.39 4.85 7.37
CA ARG A 70 -16.76 5.57 8.49
C ARG A 70 -15.95 4.63 9.39
N ALA A 71 -16.37 3.38 9.53
CA ALA A 71 -15.66 2.35 10.28
C ALA A 71 -14.26 2.04 9.69
N SER A 72 -14.14 1.87 8.37
CA SER A 72 -12.84 1.62 7.71
C SER A 72 -11.90 2.81 7.83
N PHE A 73 -12.45 4.03 7.81
CA PHE A 73 -11.66 5.24 8.02
C PHE A 73 -11.11 5.32 9.46
N LEU A 74 -11.96 5.04 10.46
CA LEU A 74 -11.55 4.96 11.87
C LEU A 74 -10.48 3.88 12.11
N ILE A 75 -10.65 2.70 11.50
CA ILE A 75 -9.65 1.62 11.55
C ILE A 75 -8.33 2.11 10.95
N GLY A 76 -8.37 2.79 9.80
CA GLY A 76 -7.17 3.38 9.19
C GLY A 76 -6.45 4.37 10.12
N ILE A 77 -7.19 5.24 10.82
CA ILE A 77 -6.61 6.18 11.79
C ILE A 77 -5.95 5.43 12.95
N ILE A 78 -6.64 4.43 13.53
CA ILE A 78 -6.12 3.63 14.65
C ILE A 78 -4.83 2.91 14.23
N ILE A 79 -4.80 2.32 13.04
CA ILE A 79 -3.63 1.65 12.48
C ILE A 79 -2.45 2.62 12.33
N VAL A 80 -2.66 3.80 11.73
CA VAL A 80 -1.62 4.82 11.58
C VAL A 80 -1.06 5.23 12.94
N VAL A 81 -1.93 5.53 13.91
CA VAL A 81 -1.51 5.95 15.26
C VAL A 81 -0.74 4.82 15.95
N ALA A 82 -1.21 3.58 15.88
CA ALA A 82 -0.54 2.43 16.49
C ALA A 82 0.86 2.21 15.92
N TYR A 83 1.00 2.24 14.58
CA TYR A 83 2.32 2.09 13.95
C TYR A 83 3.26 3.24 14.31
N VAL A 84 2.78 4.49 14.33
CA VAL A 84 3.61 5.63 14.76
C VAL A 84 4.09 5.46 16.20
N LEU A 85 3.21 5.06 17.13
CA LEU A 85 3.58 4.79 18.52
C LEU A 85 4.62 3.68 18.63
N ILE A 86 4.48 2.60 17.84
CA ILE A 86 5.47 1.52 17.76
C ILE A 86 6.82 2.06 17.25
N ALA A 87 6.83 2.93 16.24
CA ALA A 87 8.07 3.51 15.72
C ALA A 87 8.83 4.33 16.79
N PHE A 88 8.11 5.11 17.60
CA PHE A 88 8.70 5.83 18.72
C PHE A 88 9.18 4.88 19.84
N ALA A 89 8.38 3.87 20.19
CA ALA A 89 8.74 2.88 21.20
C ALA A 89 10.02 2.10 20.81
N LEU A 90 10.17 1.77 19.54
CA LEU A 90 11.34 1.07 18.99
C LEU A 90 12.53 2.01 18.69
N LYS A 91 12.39 3.32 18.92
CA LYS A 91 13.41 4.34 18.64
C LYS A 91 13.88 4.39 17.17
N ILE A 92 13.01 4.02 16.22
CA ILE A 92 13.32 3.95 14.79
C ILE A 92 12.92 5.23 14.02
N GLN A 93 12.51 6.30 14.72
CA GLN A 93 12.06 7.55 14.10
C GLN A 93 13.11 8.24 13.23
N ASN A 94 14.39 7.96 13.43
CA ASN A 94 15.48 8.53 12.62
C ASN A 94 15.94 7.60 11.49
N ASN A 95 15.23 6.49 11.25
CA ASN A 95 15.54 5.54 10.20
C ASN A 95 14.55 5.69 9.02
N PRO A 96 14.96 6.29 7.89
CA PRO A 96 14.10 6.44 6.72
C PRO A 96 13.52 5.11 6.19
N LEU A 97 14.29 4.02 6.27
CA LEU A 97 13.81 2.69 5.87
C LEU A 97 12.66 2.21 6.75
N ALA A 98 12.72 2.50 8.06
CA ALA A 98 11.65 2.15 8.99
C ALA A 98 10.35 2.87 8.63
N TRP A 99 10.43 4.16 8.25
CA TRP A 99 9.27 4.93 7.80
C TRP A 99 8.68 4.39 6.50
N ILE A 100 9.54 4.00 5.55
CA ILE A 100 9.10 3.39 4.29
C ILE A 100 8.30 2.11 4.60
N VAL A 101 8.86 1.19 5.37
CA VAL A 101 8.18 -0.07 5.76
C VAL A 101 6.87 0.20 6.48
N LEU A 102 6.85 1.18 7.37
CA LEU A 102 5.66 1.58 8.12
C LEU A 102 4.54 2.10 7.22
N ILE A 103 4.88 2.92 6.21
CA ILE A 103 3.94 3.36 5.18
C ILE A 103 3.42 2.16 4.36
N MET A 104 4.26 1.16 4.08
CA MET A 104 3.81 -0.06 3.38
C MET A 104 2.77 -0.82 4.20
N LEU A 105 3.04 -1.02 5.49
CA LEU A 105 2.14 -1.75 6.40
C LEU A 105 0.82 -1.00 6.58
N ILE A 106 0.87 0.32 6.73
CA ILE A 106 -0.33 1.17 6.79
C ILE A 106 -1.17 1.03 5.52
N ASN A 107 -0.57 1.11 4.33
CA ASN A 107 -1.31 0.97 3.08
C ASN A 107 -1.87 -0.45 2.89
N PHE A 108 -1.09 -1.47 3.24
CA PHE A 108 -1.52 -2.85 3.22
C PHE A 108 -2.74 -3.08 4.11
N ASP A 109 -2.68 -2.61 5.36
CA ASP A 109 -3.78 -2.81 6.30
C ASP A 109 -5.01 -1.97 5.91
N ARG A 110 -4.80 -0.73 5.48
CA ARG A 110 -5.87 0.15 4.99
C ARG A 110 -6.61 -0.49 3.81
N ASP A 111 -5.89 -1.04 2.86
CA ASP A 111 -6.49 -1.67 1.68
C ASP A 111 -7.16 -3.00 2.06
N GLY A 112 -6.57 -3.79 2.95
CA GLY A 112 -7.17 -5.03 3.46
C GLY A 112 -8.47 -4.84 4.25
N PHE A 113 -8.63 -3.69 4.92
CA PHE A 113 -9.86 -3.27 5.62
C PHE A 113 -10.73 -2.30 4.80
N SER A 114 -10.54 -2.19 3.48
CA SER A 114 -11.45 -1.44 2.62
C SER A 114 -12.81 -2.17 2.48
N PRO A 115 -13.96 -1.48 2.48
CA PRO A 115 -15.25 -2.11 2.25
C PRO A 115 -15.38 -2.51 0.76
N TYR A 116 -15.74 -3.76 0.52
CA TYR A 116 -15.93 -4.32 -0.83
C TYR A 116 -17.40 -4.29 -1.23
N LYS A 117 -17.69 -4.27 -2.54
CA LYS A 117 -19.01 -4.67 -3.02
C LYS A 117 -19.22 -6.12 -2.60
N GLU A 118 -20.12 -6.36 -1.65
CA GLU A 118 -20.61 -7.72 -1.43
C GLU A 118 -21.25 -8.17 -2.74
N ALA A 119 -20.71 -9.25 -3.33
CA ALA A 119 -21.36 -9.90 -4.46
C ALA A 119 -22.78 -10.27 -4.00
N LYS A 120 -23.78 -9.67 -4.64
CA LYS A 120 -25.19 -10.07 -4.47
C LYS A 120 -25.38 -11.50 -4.93
#